data_AF-X0U4R4-F1
#
_entry.id   AF-X0U4R4-F1
#
_cell.length_a   1.000
_cell.length_b   1.000
_cell.length_c   1.000
_cell.angle_alpha   90.00
_cell.angle_beta   90.00
_cell.angle_gamma   90.00
#
_symmetry.space_group_name_H-M   'P 1'
#
loop_
_entity.id
_entity.type
_entity.pdbx_description
1 polymer ?
#
loop_
_entity_poly.entity_id
_entity_poly.type
_entity_poly.pdbx_seq_one_letter_code
_entity_poly.pdbx_strand_id
1 'polypeptide(L)'
;TSMLFLAVPYVVGWSPLLRVDMLALAFSTAGMYVVVRWTSTRRGFVIGGLLLVAAIYTRQSFALAAPLGTFVWLWMQNKRRAIGFAAWVGGVSLALFFILNTLTRGGFYFNIITANINEYDLERLEWWLSRLLDAAPIMLGLGGAFLFLGFSQMRSPVLGRRTGWSLLSSYLIGASLSAMTIGKIGSNENYLLELSAALSLTAGAVIAWSRERRWQRAVLLVLLALQTGQFMQTTLVDEVESVKWRLKPMKQLSDLEWIVETA
;
A
#
# COMPACT_ATOMS: atom_id res chain seq x y z
N THR A 1 6.79 6.81 12.27
CA THR A 1 6.77 5.66 11.35
C THR A 1 6.56 6.04 9.91
N SER A 2 6.09 7.24 9.58
CA SER A 2 6.07 7.73 8.19
C SER A 2 7.47 7.72 7.53
N MET A 3 8.52 7.96 8.30
CA MET A 3 9.92 7.81 7.84
C MET A 3 10.33 6.37 7.56
N LEU A 4 9.72 5.38 8.22
CA LEU A 4 10.00 3.96 7.98
C LEU A 4 9.50 3.53 6.61
N PHE A 5 8.33 4.05 6.19
CA PHE A 5 7.79 3.81 4.85
C PHE A 5 8.76 4.28 3.76
N LEU A 6 9.36 5.46 3.92
CA LEU A 6 10.32 6.01 2.96
C LEU A 6 11.63 5.21 2.87
N ALA A 7 11.94 4.40 3.88
CA ALA A 7 13.12 3.56 3.89
C ALA A 7 12.89 2.19 3.23
N VAL A 8 11.65 1.77 2.98
CA VAL A 8 11.35 0.44 2.43
C VAL A 8 11.93 0.34 1.01
N PRO A 9 12.69 -0.74 0.66
CA PRO A 9 13.38 -0.84 -0.62
C PRO A 9 12.47 -0.65 -1.82
N TYR A 10 11.28 -1.26 -1.80
CA TYR A 10 10.27 -1.13 -2.86
C TYR A 10 9.74 0.30 -3.05
N VAL A 11 9.73 1.09 -1.98
CA VAL A 11 9.34 2.50 -2.04
C VAL A 11 10.49 3.30 -2.66
N VAL A 12 11.73 3.02 -2.27
CA VAL A 12 12.91 3.71 -2.82
C VAL A 12 13.14 3.35 -4.29
N GLY A 13 13.01 2.08 -4.68
CA GLY A 13 13.18 1.61 -6.06
C GLY A 13 12.10 2.15 -7.00
N TRP A 14 10.84 2.16 -6.54
CA TRP A 14 9.72 2.56 -7.39
C TRP A 14 9.50 4.08 -7.47
N SER A 15 9.82 4.85 -6.42
CA SER A 15 9.54 6.30 -6.37
C SER A 15 10.18 7.11 -7.52
N PRO A 16 11.45 6.87 -7.91
CA PRO A 16 12.11 7.61 -8.99
C PRO A 16 11.46 7.43 -10.37
N LEU A 17 10.66 6.37 -10.56
CA LEU A 17 10.00 6.11 -11.85
C LEU A 17 8.84 7.08 -12.14
N LEU A 18 8.48 7.95 -11.18
CA LEU A 18 7.40 8.95 -11.29
C LEU A 18 6.07 8.37 -11.80
N ARG A 19 5.81 7.10 -11.47
CA ARG A 19 4.57 6.43 -11.83
C ARG A 19 3.45 6.81 -10.86
N VAL A 20 2.21 6.65 -11.34
CA VAL A 20 0.98 7.05 -10.65
C VAL A 20 0.71 6.30 -9.34
N ASP A 21 1.48 5.25 -9.02
CA ASP A 21 1.28 4.39 -7.85
C ASP A 21 1.39 5.13 -6.52
N MET A 22 2.36 6.05 -6.39
CA MET A 22 2.53 6.85 -5.17
C MET A 22 1.38 7.84 -4.98
N LEU A 23 0.84 8.37 -6.08
CA LEU A 23 -0.35 9.22 -6.06
C LEU A 23 -1.59 8.42 -5.63
N ALA A 24 -1.77 7.21 -6.17
CA ALA A 24 -2.85 6.31 -5.75
C ALA A 24 -2.76 5.98 -4.25
N LEU A 25 -1.55 5.69 -3.75
CA LEU A 25 -1.32 5.43 -2.34
C LEU A 25 -1.59 6.65 -1.45
N ALA A 26 -1.22 7.85 -1.91
CA ALA A 26 -1.52 9.10 -1.21
C ALA A 26 -3.04 9.31 -1.10
N PHE A 27 -3.80 9.11 -2.18
CA PHE A 27 -5.26 9.18 -2.14
C PHE A 27 -5.88 8.10 -1.25
N SER A 28 -5.38 6.86 -1.33
CA SER A 28 -5.84 5.72 -0.53
C SER A 28 -5.71 6.00 0.98
N THR A 29 -4.51 6.39 1.41
CA THR A 29 -4.21 6.68 2.81
C THR A 29 -4.87 7.98 3.30
N ALA A 30 -4.94 9.02 2.47
CA ALA A 30 -5.66 10.25 2.79
C ALA A 30 -7.17 10.00 2.93
N GLY A 31 -7.78 9.23 2.04
CA GLY A 31 -9.19 8.86 2.12
C GLY A 31 -9.50 8.14 3.43
N MET A 32 -8.67 7.15 3.78
CA MET A 32 -8.77 6.45 5.06
C MET A 32 -8.63 7.40 6.26
N TYR A 33 -7.63 8.28 6.25
CA TYR A 33 -7.41 9.27 7.32
C TYR A 33 -8.61 10.22 7.48
N VAL A 34 -9.15 10.75 6.37
CA VAL A 34 -10.27 11.69 6.36
C VAL A 34 -11.54 11.06 6.94
N VAL A 35 -11.84 9.82 6.54
CA VAL A 35 -12.98 9.05 7.10
C VAL A 35 -12.83 8.88 8.60
N VAL A 36 -11.61 8.55 9.05
CA VAL A 36 -11.33 8.32 10.47
C VAL A 36 -11.41 9.60 11.29
N ARG A 37 -10.77 10.67 10.80
CA ARG A 37 -10.62 11.94 11.51
C ARG A 37 -11.95 12.68 11.66
N TRP A 38 -12.83 12.57 10.67
CA TRP A 38 -14.12 13.25 10.63
C TRP A 38 -15.29 12.28 10.53
N THR A 39 -15.21 11.20 11.31
CA THR A 39 -16.16 10.07 11.30
C THR A 39 -17.60 10.48 11.33
N SER A 40 -17.98 11.54 12.05
CA SER A 40 -19.39 11.90 12.24
C SER A 40 -19.92 12.85 11.17
N THR A 41 -19.04 13.48 10.38
CA THR A 41 -19.43 14.58 9.48
C THR A 41 -19.81 14.08 8.08
N ARG A 42 -20.70 14.81 7.40
CA ARG A 42 -21.01 14.56 5.98
C ARG A 42 -19.81 14.87 5.08
N ARG A 43 -19.00 15.88 5.43
CA ARG A 43 -17.79 16.26 4.68
C ARG A 43 -16.75 15.14 4.68
N GLY A 44 -16.43 14.56 5.83
CA GLY A 44 -15.50 13.43 5.94
C GLY A 44 -15.96 12.21 5.15
N PHE A 45 -17.28 11.94 5.16
CA PHE A 45 -17.87 10.88 4.36
C PHE A 45 -17.69 11.11 2.86
N VAL A 46 -18.03 12.30 2.35
CA VAL A 46 -17.94 12.61 0.92
C VAL A 46 -16.48 12.71 0.46
N ILE A 47 -15.66 13.52 1.14
CA ILE A 47 -14.26 13.75 0.76
C ILE A 47 -13.47 12.44 0.88
N GLY A 48 -13.66 11.69 1.96
CA GLY A 48 -13.00 10.40 2.15
C GLY A 48 -13.37 9.40 1.05
N GLY A 49 -14.66 9.33 0.70
CA GLY A 49 -15.13 8.50 -0.40
C GLY A 49 -14.54 8.91 -1.75
N LEU A 50 -14.52 10.20 -2.07
CA LEU A 50 -13.94 10.72 -3.31
C LEU A 50 -12.43 10.44 -3.42
N LEU A 51 -11.69 10.53 -2.31
CA LEU A 51 -10.27 10.16 -2.28
C LEU A 51 -10.07 8.66 -2.53
N LEU A 52 -10.89 7.79 -1.96
CA LEU A 52 -10.82 6.35 -2.26
C LEU A 52 -11.17 6.06 -3.72
N VAL A 53 -12.19 6.71 -4.28
CA VAL A 53 -12.51 6.62 -5.72
C VAL A 53 -11.33 7.08 -6.57
N ALA A 54 -10.71 8.21 -6.22
CA ALA A 54 -9.52 8.70 -6.92
C ALA A 54 -8.37 7.69 -6.86
N ALA A 55 -8.14 7.02 -5.72
CA ALA A 55 -7.14 5.97 -5.60
C ALA A 55 -7.42 4.80 -6.56
N ILE A 56 -8.67 4.31 -6.60
CA ILE A 56 -9.13 3.21 -7.47
C ILE A 56 -8.90 3.55 -8.95
N TYR A 57 -9.28 4.76 -9.36
CA TYR A 57 -9.14 5.21 -10.75
C TYR A 57 -7.71 5.60 -11.13
N THR A 58 -6.85 5.89 -10.15
CA THR A 58 -5.42 6.06 -10.40
C THR A 58 -4.76 4.72 -10.61
N ARG A 59 -5.07 3.72 -9.77
CA ARG A 59 -4.60 2.35 -9.94
C ARG A 59 -5.55 1.33 -9.31
N GLN A 60 -5.97 0.38 -10.12
CA GLN A 60 -7.00 -0.62 -9.81
C GLN A 60 -6.71 -1.46 -8.55
N SER A 61 -5.44 -1.75 -8.27
CA SER A 61 -5.03 -2.55 -7.10
C SER A 61 -5.41 -1.91 -5.75
N PHE A 62 -5.68 -0.60 -5.73
CA PHE A 62 -6.09 0.14 -4.53
C PHE A 62 -7.60 0.01 -4.21
N ALA A 63 -8.35 -0.77 -4.99
CA ALA A 63 -9.77 -1.03 -4.75
C ALA A 63 -10.05 -1.95 -3.56
N LEU A 64 -9.03 -2.59 -2.99
CA LEU A 64 -9.20 -3.56 -1.92
C LEU A 64 -8.85 -3.00 -0.53
N ALA A 65 -7.60 -2.62 -0.29
CA ALA A 65 -7.11 -2.49 1.08
C ALA A 65 -7.75 -1.34 1.86
N ALA A 66 -7.63 -0.09 1.39
CA ALA A 66 -8.21 1.06 2.10
C ALA A 66 -9.76 1.05 2.14
N PRO A 67 -10.47 0.66 1.05
CA PRO A 67 -11.91 0.44 1.11
C PRO A 67 -12.31 -0.61 2.16
N LEU A 68 -11.60 -1.74 2.25
CA LEU A 68 -11.84 -2.75 3.29
C LEU A 68 -11.56 -2.20 4.69
N GLY A 69 -10.42 -1.53 4.85
CA GLY A 69 -10.01 -0.79 6.05
C GLY A 69 -11.11 0.08 6.62
N THR A 70 -11.53 1.05 5.80
CA THR A 70 -12.56 2.02 6.15
C THR A 70 -13.92 1.39 6.38
N PHE A 71 -14.32 0.39 5.58
CA PHE A 71 -15.58 -0.32 5.74
C PHE A 71 -15.67 -1.04 7.08
N VAL A 72 -14.67 -1.86 7.43
CA VAL A 72 -14.64 -2.61 8.69
C VAL A 72 -14.64 -1.65 9.88
N TRP A 73 -13.87 -0.57 9.80
CA TRP A 73 -13.82 0.43 10.87
C TRP A 73 -15.16 1.18 11.06
N LEU A 74 -15.82 1.56 9.97
CA LEU A 74 -17.16 2.15 10.04
C LEU A 74 -18.20 1.14 10.54
N TRP A 75 -18.07 -0.14 10.17
CA TRP A 75 -19.00 -1.20 10.55
C TRP A 75 -19.05 -1.38 12.07
N MET A 76 -17.88 -1.30 12.72
CA MET A 76 -17.77 -1.39 14.17
C MET A 76 -18.38 -0.19 14.92
N GLN A 77 -18.54 0.94 14.25
CA GLN A 77 -19.19 2.14 14.81
C GLN A 77 -20.69 2.15 14.51
N ASN A 78 -21.06 2.03 13.23
CA ASN A 78 -22.43 2.06 12.76
C ASN A 78 -22.56 1.31 11.42
N LYS A 79 -23.23 0.16 11.45
CA LYS A 79 -23.45 -0.71 10.28
C LYS A 79 -24.14 0.01 9.11
N ARG A 80 -25.17 0.83 9.38
CA ARG A 80 -25.88 1.58 8.34
C ARG A 80 -24.95 2.56 7.64
N ARG A 81 -24.08 3.22 8.40
CA ARG A 81 -23.09 4.16 7.85
C ARG A 81 -22.03 3.43 7.01
N ALA A 82 -21.58 2.26 7.43
CA ALA A 82 -20.63 1.45 6.67
C ALA A 82 -21.21 1.00 5.32
N ILE A 83 -22.44 0.49 5.32
CA ILE A 83 -23.15 0.10 4.09
C ILE A 83 -23.37 1.33 3.21
N GLY A 84 -23.82 2.45 3.77
CA GLY A 84 -23.99 3.69 3.04
C GLY A 84 -22.67 4.18 2.42
N PHE A 85 -21.55 4.05 3.12
CA PHE A 85 -20.23 4.44 2.61
C PHE A 85 -19.75 3.52 1.49
N ALA A 86 -19.92 2.20 1.64
CA ALA A 86 -19.63 1.24 0.58
C ALA A 86 -20.50 1.48 -0.65
N ALA A 87 -21.79 1.76 -0.48
CA ALA A 87 -22.70 2.11 -1.56
C ALA A 87 -22.32 3.43 -2.23
N TRP A 88 -21.83 4.42 -1.47
CA TRP A 88 -21.34 5.68 -2.02
C TRP A 88 -20.08 5.47 -2.87
N VAL A 89 -19.04 4.84 -2.32
CA VAL A 89 -17.78 4.58 -3.04
C VAL A 89 -18.03 3.67 -4.24
N GLY A 90 -18.75 2.57 -4.05
CA GLY A 90 -19.11 1.65 -5.13
C GLY A 90 -19.99 2.29 -6.19
N GLY A 91 -21.00 3.06 -5.78
CA GLY A 91 -21.93 3.74 -6.68
C GLY A 91 -21.23 4.81 -7.53
N VAL A 92 -20.39 5.65 -6.93
CA VAL A 92 -19.59 6.65 -7.67
C VAL A 92 -18.60 5.94 -8.60
N SER A 93 -17.91 4.91 -8.13
CA SER A 93 -16.98 4.14 -8.96
C SER A 93 -17.67 3.47 -10.15
N LEU A 94 -18.84 2.86 -9.95
CA LEU A 94 -19.62 2.25 -11.04
C LEU A 94 -20.17 3.30 -12.01
N ALA A 95 -20.68 4.43 -11.50
CA ALA A 95 -21.16 5.52 -12.35
C ALA A 95 -20.04 6.05 -13.25
N LEU A 96 -18.85 6.33 -12.69
CA LEU A 96 -17.68 6.74 -13.46
C LEU A 96 -17.28 5.67 -14.49
N PHE A 97 -17.35 4.39 -14.12
CA PHE A 97 -17.01 3.30 -15.01
C PHE A 97 -17.93 3.29 -16.23
N PHE A 98 -19.24 3.36 -16.03
CA PHE A 98 -20.21 3.39 -17.12
C PHE A 98 -20.08 4.65 -17.96
N ILE A 99 -19.86 5.82 -17.35
CA ILE A 99 -19.63 7.07 -18.08
C ILE A 99 -18.40 6.94 -18.99
N LEU A 100 -17.25 6.54 -18.44
CA LEU A 100 -16.03 6.41 -19.22
C LEU A 100 -16.15 5.32 -20.29
N ASN A 101 -16.78 4.19 -19.96
CA ASN A 101 -16.96 3.09 -20.91
C ASN A 101 -17.91 3.45 -22.04
N THR A 102 -18.99 4.18 -21.77
CA THR A 102 -19.93 4.64 -22.82
C THR A 102 -19.28 5.70 -23.70
N LEU A 103 -18.59 6.68 -23.13
CA LEU A 103 -17.86 7.71 -23.87
C LEU A 103 -16.77 7.13 -24.77
N THR A 104 -16.13 6.04 -24.34
CA THR A 104 -15.08 5.33 -25.09
C THR A 104 -15.61 4.18 -25.96
N ARG A 105 -16.94 4.01 -26.06
CA ARG A 105 -17.60 2.91 -26.80
C ARG A 105 -17.05 1.52 -26.46
N GLY A 106 -16.82 1.26 -25.16
CA GLY A 106 -16.24 -0.01 -24.66
C GLY A 106 -14.72 0.02 -24.49
N GLY A 107 -14.04 1.06 -24.99
CA GLY A 107 -12.58 1.15 -24.94
C GLY A 107 -12.01 1.18 -23.53
N PHE A 108 -12.70 1.79 -22.57
CA PHE A 108 -12.27 1.81 -21.17
C PHE A 108 -12.21 0.40 -20.59
N TYR A 109 -13.29 -0.38 -20.69
CA TYR A 109 -13.31 -1.77 -20.22
C TYR A 109 -12.21 -2.61 -20.87
N PHE A 110 -12.04 -2.47 -22.18
CA PHE A 110 -11.01 -3.21 -22.91
C PHE A 110 -9.60 -2.92 -22.39
N ASN A 111 -9.22 -1.65 -22.27
CA ASN A 111 -7.85 -1.28 -21.88
C ASN A 111 -7.55 -1.50 -20.39
N ILE A 112 -8.55 -1.28 -19.53
CA ILE A 112 -8.37 -1.35 -18.07
C ILE A 112 -8.51 -2.79 -17.58
N ILE A 113 -9.48 -3.54 -18.09
CA ILE A 113 -9.79 -4.88 -17.61
C ILE A 113 -9.24 -5.91 -18.59
N THR A 114 -9.78 -5.99 -19.80
CA THR A 114 -9.47 -7.09 -20.74
C THR A 114 -7.98 -7.19 -21.06
N ALA A 115 -7.33 -6.08 -21.38
CA ALA A 115 -5.91 -6.02 -21.73
C ALA A 115 -4.96 -6.21 -20.52
N ASN A 116 -5.49 -6.20 -19.29
CA ASN A 116 -4.71 -6.38 -18.07
C ASN A 116 -4.91 -7.76 -17.40
N ILE A 117 -5.71 -8.62 -18.03
CA ILE A 117 -5.82 -10.02 -17.61
C ILE A 117 -4.54 -10.72 -18.05
N ASN A 118 -3.63 -10.90 -17.10
CA ASN A 118 -2.39 -11.64 -17.29
C ASN A 118 -2.49 -12.99 -16.57
N GLU A 119 -1.77 -13.98 -17.10
CA GLU A 119 -1.60 -15.27 -16.44
C GLU A 119 -0.99 -15.11 -15.05
N TYR A 120 -1.36 -16.00 -14.15
CA TYR A 120 -0.89 -16.01 -12.77
C TYR A 120 0.16 -17.08 -12.58
N ASP A 121 1.35 -16.67 -12.16
CA ASP A 121 2.51 -17.52 -11.98
C ASP A 121 2.85 -17.64 -10.47
N LEU A 122 2.79 -18.87 -9.97
CA LEU A 122 3.05 -19.18 -8.56
C LEU A 122 4.54 -19.08 -8.22
N GLU A 123 5.44 -19.44 -9.14
CA GLU A 123 6.89 -19.35 -8.91
C GLU A 123 7.30 -17.88 -8.72
N ARG A 124 6.71 -16.99 -9.53
CA ARG A 124 6.86 -15.54 -9.37
C ARG A 124 6.34 -15.05 -8.02
N LEU A 125 5.17 -15.52 -7.58
CA LEU A 125 4.65 -15.16 -6.26
C LEU A 125 5.61 -15.58 -5.15
N GLU A 126 6.08 -16.84 -5.17
CA GLU A 126 7.01 -17.38 -4.20
C GLU A 126 8.32 -16.59 -4.16
N TRP A 127 8.85 -16.22 -5.32
CA TRP A 127 10.05 -15.39 -5.45
C TRP A 127 9.86 -13.99 -4.83
N TRP A 128 8.71 -13.34 -5.05
CA TRP A 128 8.45 -12.04 -4.43
C TRP A 128 8.20 -12.15 -2.92
N LEU A 129 7.55 -13.23 -2.47
CA LEU A 129 7.32 -13.48 -1.04
C LEU A 129 8.63 -13.75 -0.30
N SER A 130 9.56 -14.52 -0.88
CA SER A 130 10.88 -14.74 -0.28
C SER A 130 11.66 -13.43 -0.18
N ARG A 131 11.69 -12.62 -1.24
CA ARG A 131 12.32 -11.29 -1.20
C ARG A 131 11.68 -10.37 -0.16
N LEU A 132 10.37 -10.42 0.00
CA LEU A 132 9.66 -9.64 1.02
C LEU A 132 10.01 -10.10 2.44
N LEU A 133 10.09 -11.41 2.67
CA LEU A 133 10.51 -11.99 3.95
C LEU A 133 11.95 -11.65 4.27
N ASP A 134 12.84 -11.70 3.28
CA ASP A 134 14.26 -11.37 3.43
C ASP A 134 14.49 -9.87 3.63
N ALA A 135 13.71 -9.01 2.98
CA ALA A 135 13.85 -7.57 3.11
C ALA A 135 13.23 -7.03 4.41
N ALA A 136 12.05 -7.52 4.80
CA ALA A 136 11.19 -6.92 5.82
C ALA A 136 10.81 -7.85 7.01
N PRO A 137 11.70 -8.72 7.53
CA PRO A 137 11.30 -9.76 8.48
C PRO A 137 10.73 -9.20 9.79
N ILE A 138 11.32 -8.13 10.32
CA ILE A 138 10.86 -7.49 11.56
C ILE A 138 9.53 -6.78 11.32
N MET A 139 9.34 -6.12 10.18
CA MET A 139 8.06 -5.47 9.86
C MET A 139 6.93 -6.50 9.75
N LEU A 140 7.17 -7.62 9.07
CA LEU A 140 6.20 -8.71 8.95
C LEU A 140 5.88 -9.33 10.30
N GLY A 141 6.91 -9.58 11.13
CA GLY A 141 6.73 -10.07 12.50
C GLY A 141 5.89 -9.13 13.35
N LEU A 142 6.14 -7.81 13.28
CA LEU A 142 5.34 -6.80 13.96
C LEU A 142 3.91 -6.72 13.41
N GLY A 143 3.72 -6.88 12.10
CA GLY A 143 2.41 -6.97 11.46
C GLY A 143 1.61 -8.17 11.98
N GLY A 144 2.22 -9.35 12.04
CA GLY A 144 1.62 -10.56 12.61
C GLY A 144 1.29 -10.39 14.09
N ALA A 145 2.23 -9.87 14.88
CA ALA A 145 2.01 -9.57 16.30
C ALA A 145 0.87 -8.56 16.51
N PHE A 146 0.76 -7.54 15.66
CA PHE A 146 -0.32 -6.57 15.70
C PHE A 146 -1.69 -7.22 15.47
N LEU A 147 -1.80 -8.12 14.49
CA LEU A 147 -3.03 -8.89 14.23
C LEU A 147 -3.39 -9.77 15.44
N PHE A 148 -2.42 -10.49 16.00
CA PHE A 148 -2.63 -11.39 17.12
C PHE A 148 -3.00 -10.65 18.42
N LEU A 149 -2.22 -9.65 18.80
CA LEU A 149 -2.41 -8.89 20.05
C LEU A 149 -3.71 -8.11 20.03
N GLY A 150 -4.03 -7.45 18.91
CA GLY A 150 -5.27 -6.66 18.84
C GLY A 150 -6.53 -7.52 18.76
N PHE A 151 -6.46 -8.77 18.29
CA PHE A 151 -7.58 -9.71 18.37
C PHE A 151 -8.01 -9.96 19.83
N SER A 152 -7.05 -10.12 20.74
CA SER A 152 -7.34 -10.28 22.17
C SER A 152 -7.96 -9.02 22.80
N GLN A 153 -7.52 -7.82 22.38
CA GLN A 153 -8.05 -6.53 22.85
C GLN A 153 -9.43 -6.22 22.29
N MET A 154 -9.78 -6.74 21.10
CA MET A 154 -11.09 -6.56 20.45
C MET A 154 -12.24 -7.19 21.23
N ARG A 155 -11.96 -8.20 22.08
CA ARG A 155 -12.96 -8.79 22.98
C ARG A 155 -13.49 -7.82 24.03
N SER A 156 -12.78 -6.71 24.29
CA SER A 156 -13.30 -5.62 25.12
C SER A 156 -14.08 -4.61 24.26
N PRO A 157 -15.42 -4.51 24.38
CA PRO A 157 -16.24 -3.62 23.57
C PRO A 157 -15.92 -2.13 23.75
N VAL A 158 -15.25 -1.76 24.86
CA VAL A 158 -14.83 -0.39 25.16
C VAL A 158 -13.49 -0.04 24.52
N LEU A 159 -12.51 -0.96 24.55
CA LEU A 159 -11.19 -0.73 23.93
C LEU A 159 -11.20 -0.92 22.41
N GLY A 160 -11.93 -1.91 21.89
CA GLY A 160 -11.99 -2.21 20.46
C GLY A 160 -12.53 -1.06 19.59
N ARG A 161 -13.37 -0.18 20.15
CA ARG A 161 -13.86 1.03 19.49
C ARG A 161 -12.84 2.18 19.48
N ARG A 162 -11.84 2.17 20.37
CA ARG A 162 -10.85 3.26 20.52
C ARG A 162 -9.50 2.97 19.88
N THR A 163 -9.11 1.70 19.71
CA THR A 163 -7.71 1.35 19.42
C THR A 163 -7.28 1.48 17.96
N GLY A 164 -8.15 1.86 17.03
CA GLY A 164 -7.81 1.93 15.59
C GLY A 164 -7.41 0.58 14.98
N TRP A 165 -7.47 -0.50 15.77
CA TRP A 165 -7.00 -1.82 15.37
C TRP A 165 -7.80 -2.35 14.20
N SER A 166 -9.13 -2.26 14.25
CA SER A 166 -10.00 -2.76 13.19
C SER A 166 -9.74 -2.13 11.83
N LEU A 167 -9.38 -0.85 11.81
CA LEU A 167 -8.97 -0.14 10.61
C LEU A 167 -7.65 -0.71 10.07
N LEU A 168 -6.62 -0.72 10.90
CA LEU A 168 -5.27 -1.09 10.47
C LEU A 168 -5.13 -2.60 10.22
N SER A 169 -5.89 -3.44 10.92
CA SER A 169 -5.87 -4.90 10.72
C SER A 169 -6.55 -5.27 9.41
N SER A 170 -7.72 -4.70 9.13
CA SER A 170 -8.40 -4.93 7.85
C SER A 170 -7.67 -4.26 6.68
N TYR A 171 -7.04 -3.10 6.89
CA TYR A 171 -6.13 -2.50 5.91
C TYR A 171 -4.92 -3.40 5.64
N LEU A 172 -4.27 -3.92 6.68
CA LEU A 172 -3.13 -4.85 6.53
C LEU A 172 -3.55 -6.13 5.80
N ILE A 173 -4.68 -6.74 6.18
CA ILE A 173 -5.21 -7.94 5.51
C ILE A 173 -5.51 -7.64 4.04
N GLY A 174 -6.21 -6.55 3.76
CA GLY A 174 -6.53 -6.16 2.39
C GLY A 174 -5.30 -5.84 1.56
N ALA A 175 -4.28 -5.20 2.16
CA ALA A 175 -3.02 -4.89 1.50
C ALA A 175 -2.19 -6.17 1.24
N SER A 176 -2.19 -7.13 2.16
CA SER A 176 -1.58 -8.45 1.95
C SER A 176 -2.27 -9.20 0.80
N LEU A 177 -3.60 -9.23 0.78
CA LEU A 177 -4.36 -9.85 -0.32
C LEU A 177 -4.10 -9.16 -1.66
N SER A 178 -4.04 -7.82 -1.67
CA SER A 178 -3.70 -7.06 -2.87
C SER A 178 -2.27 -7.35 -3.33
N ALA A 179 -1.31 -7.46 -2.40
CA ALA A 179 0.08 -7.79 -2.70
C ALA A 179 0.23 -9.19 -3.32
N MET A 180 -0.62 -10.17 -2.96
CA MET A 180 -0.61 -11.50 -3.59
C MET A 180 -0.91 -11.45 -5.10
N THR A 181 -1.51 -10.36 -5.60
CA THR A 181 -1.73 -10.21 -7.06
C THR A 181 -0.44 -9.95 -7.86
N ILE A 182 0.70 -9.77 -7.18
CA ILE A 182 2.03 -9.65 -7.81
C ILE A 182 2.46 -10.88 -8.61
N GLY A 183 1.82 -12.04 -8.39
CA GLY A 183 2.03 -13.25 -9.18
C GLY A 183 1.60 -13.13 -10.64
N LYS A 184 0.84 -12.08 -11.02
CA LYS A 184 0.49 -11.83 -12.42
C LYS A 184 1.73 -11.54 -13.26
N ILE A 185 1.86 -12.19 -14.43
CA ILE A 185 2.94 -11.91 -15.38
C ILE A 185 2.95 -10.41 -15.73
N GLY A 186 4.15 -9.81 -15.76
CA GLY A 186 4.33 -8.37 -15.99
C GLY A 186 4.20 -7.48 -14.74
N SER A 187 3.88 -8.06 -13.58
CA SER A 187 3.86 -7.33 -12.30
C SER A 187 5.26 -7.06 -11.75
N ASN A 188 5.37 -6.04 -10.90
CA ASN A 188 6.61 -5.62 -10.27
C ASN A 188 6.37 -5.20 -8.79
N GLU A 189 7.41 -4.70 -8.12
CA GLU A 189 7.42 -4.31 -6.70
C GLU A 189 6.33 -3.30 -6.30
N ASN A 190 5.73 -2.60 -7.25
CA ASN A 190 4.67 -1.63 -6.98
C ASN A 190 3.42 -2.22 -6.34
N TYR A 191 3.20 -3.53 -6.46
CA TYR A 191 2.13 -4.23 -5.74
C TYR A 191 2.39 -4.34 -4.24
N LEU A 192 3.64 -4.15 -3.78
CA LEU A 192 4.03 -4.20 -2.37
C LEU A 192 3.92 -2.85 -1.66
N LEU A 193 3.63 -1.75 -2.38
CA LEU A 193 3.59 -0.41 -1.81
C LEU A 193 2.49 -0.25 -0.76
N GLU A 194 1.29 -0.76 -1.04
CA GLU A 194 0.16 -0.66 -0.11
C GLU A 194 0.41 -1.50 1.15
N LEU A 195 1.03 -2.68 0.99
CA LEU A 195 1.47 -3.52 2.10
C LEU A 195 2.57 -2.85 2.93
N SER A 196 3.53 -2.19 2.28
CA SER A 196 4.60 -1.43 2.93
C SER A 196 4.06 -0.27 3.78
N ALA A 197 3.04 0.44 3.27
CA ALA A 197 2.31 1.46 4.02
C ALA A 197 1.56 0.85 5.20
N ALA A 198 0.87 -0.28 5.00
CA ALA A 198 0.14 -0.98 6.07
C ALA A 198 1.07 -1.43 7.20
N LEU A 199 2.19 -2.08 6.87
CA LEU A 199 3.20 -2.52 7.85
C LEU A 199 3.81 -1.32 8.60
N SER A 200 4.03 -0.19 7.92
CA SER A 200 4.56 1.04 8.56
C SER A 200 3.56 1.65 9.55
N LEU A 201 2.27 1.64 9.20
CA LEU A 201 1.21 2.13 10.08
C LEU A 201 1.02 1.21 11.29
N THR A 202 1.02 -0.12 11.10
CA THR A 202 0.88 -1.08 12.20
C THR A 202 2.10 -1.06 13.13
N ALA A 203 3.32 -0.95 12.61
CA ALA A 203 4.51 -0.72 13.43
C ALA A 203 4.35 0.54 14.30
N GLY A 204 3.78 1.62 13.74
CA GLY A 204 3.49 2.84 14.49
C GLY A 204 2.46 2.65 15.58
N ALA A 205 1.41 1.86 15.31
CA ALA A 205 0.41 1.51 16.31
C ALA A 205 0.99 0.67 17.45
N VAL A 206 1.84 -0.32 17.16
CA VAL A 206 2.51 -1.15 18.18
C VAL A 206 3.43 -0.30 19.07
N ILE A 207 4.18 0.65 18.50
CA ILE A 207 4.97 1.61 19.29
C ILE A 207 4.06 2.49 20.16
N ALA A 208 2.91 2.93 19.62
CA ALA A 208 1.97 3.74 20.39
C ALA A 208 1.35 2.96 21.56
N TRP A 209 1.09 1.66 21.40
CA TRP A 209 0.55 0.79 22.44
C TRP A 209 1.57 0.45 23.53
N SER A 210 2.86 0.43 23.22
CA SER A 210 3.94 0.17 24.20
C SER A 210 4.31 1.40 25.05
N ARG A 211 3.58 2.51 24.95
CA ARG A 211 3.90 3.78 25.65
C ARG A 211 4.02 3.66 27.16
N GLU A 212 3.24 2.78 27.78
CA GLU A 212 3.24 2.59 29.23
C GLU A 212 4.48 1.80 29.72
N ARG A 213 5.06 0.95 28.87
CA ARG A 213 6.20 0.08 29.20
C ARG A 213 7.45 0.55 28.46
N ARG A 214 8.20 1.46 29.07
CA ARG A 214 9.38 2.12 28.47
C ARG A 214 10.40 1.15 27.85
N TRP A 215 10.65 0.02 28.50
CA TRP A 215 11.59 -0.99 27.98
C TRP A 215 11.07 -1.68 26.71
N GLN A 216 9.77 -2.00 26.62
CA GLN A 216 9.17 -2.58 25.41
C GLN A 216 9.28 -1.61 24.24
N ARG A 217 9.01 -0.33 24.51
CA ARG A 217 9.17 0.73 23.50
C ARG A 217 10.62 0.86 23.05
N ALA A 218 11.59 0.78 23.97
CA ALA A 218 13.01 0.81 23.62
C ALA A 218 13.40 -0.37 22.72
N VAL A 219 12.98 -1.60 23.07
CA VAL A 219 13.21 -2.80 22.26
C VAL A 219 12.59 -2.65 20.87
N LEU A 220 11.34 -2.19 20.77
CA LEU A 220 10.67 -1.96 19.48
C LEU A 220 11.41 -0.93 18.61
N LEU A 221 11.91 0.15 19.20
CA LEU A 221 12.68 1.17 18.47
C LEU A 221 14.01 0.61 17.98
N VAL A 222 14.71 -0.20 18.78
CA VAL A 222 15.94 -0.89 18.36
C VAL A 222 15.66 -1.85 17.22
N LEU A 223 14.63 -2.68 17.33
CA LEU A 223 14.22 -3.60 16.25
C LEU A 223 13.90 -2.86 14.94
N LEU A 224 13.19 -1.73 15.02
CA LEU A 224 12.89 -0.93 13.84
C LEU A 224 14.13 -0.22 13.27
N ALA A 225 15.08 0.18 14.11
CA ALA A 225 16.36 0.72 13.65
C ALA A 225 17.17 -0.35 12.88
N LEU A 226 17.23 -1.58 13.40
CA LEU A 226 17.85 -2.72 12.72
C LEU A 226 17.17 -3.01 11.37
N GLN A 227 15.84 -3.05 11.34
CA GLN A 227 15.07 -3.23 10.11
C GLN A 227 15.32 -2.12 9.08
N THR A 228 15.50 -0.87 9.53
CA THR A 228 15.83 0.25 8.66
C THR A 228 17.24 0.10 8.08
N GLY A 229 18.20 -0.37 8.89
CA GLY A 229 19.55 -0.70 8.41
C GLY A 229 19.54 -1.80 7.34
N GLN A 230 18.74 -2.85 7.55
CA GLN A 230 18.55 -3.93 6.57
C GLN A 230 17.93 -3.40 5.27
N PHE A 231 16.91 -2.56 5.36
CA PHE A 231 16.34 -1.91 4.17
C PHE A 231 17.37 -1.07 3.40
N MET A 232 18.20 -0.31 4.12
CA MET A 232 19.26 0.46 3.49
C MET A 232 20.27 -0.45 2.77
N GLN A 233 20.65 -1.57 3.39
CA GLN A 233 21.53 -2.56 2.77
C GLN A 233 20.90 -3.14 1.48
N THR A 234 19.64 -3.61 1.54
CA THR A 234 18.93 -4.14 0.37
C THR A 234 18.82 -3.11 -0.75
N THR A 235 18.50 -1.86 -0.40
CA THR A 235 18.38 -0.76 -1.37
C THR A 235 19.71 -0.46 -2.05
N LEU A 236 20.82 -0.46 -1.30
CA LEU A 236 22.14 -0.17 -1.83
C LEU A 236 22.66 -1.28 -2.76
N VAL A 237 22.36 -2.54 -2.44
CA VAL A 237 22.80 -3.71 -3.21
C VAL A 237 21.92 -3.91 -4.45
N ASP A 238 20.60 -3.89 -4.30
CA ASP A 238 19.71 -4.27 -5.39
C ASP A 238 19.30 -3.05 -6.25
N GLU A 239 18.74 -2.02 -5.63
CA GLU A 239 18.14 -0.89 -6.36
C GLU A 239 19.19 0.04 -6.96
N VAL A 240 20.15 0.51 -6.15
CA VAL A 240 21.17 1.46 -6.59
C VAL A 240 22.10 0.83 -7.62
N GLU A 241 22.44 -0.46 -7.47
CA GLU A 241 23.26 -1.15 -8.44
C GLU A 241 22.53 -1.34 -9.78
N SER A 242 21.24 -1.69 -9.75
CA SER A 242 20.44 -1.81 -10.97
C SER A 242 20.35 -0.49 -11.76
N VAL A 243 20.23 0.65 -11.07
CA VAL A 243 20.22 1.99 -11.69
C VAL A 243 21.57 2.29 -12.37
N LYS A 244 22.69 1.94 -11.74
CA LYS A 244 24.03 2.09 -12.35
C LYS A 244 24.15 1.30 -13.64
N TRP A 245 23.58 0.09 -13.70
CA TRP A 245 23.57 -0.72 -14.92
C TRP A 245 22.72 -0.11 -16.03
N ARG A 246 21.62 0.59 -15.71
CA ARG A 246 20.79 1.30 -16.71
C ARG A 246 21.44 2.56 -17.28
N LEU A 247 22.34 3.19 -16.53
CA LEU A 247 23.06 4.40 -16.97
C LEU A 247 24.33 4.10 -17.80
N LYS A 248 24.88 2.89 -17.67
CA LYS A 248 26.07 2.47 -18.46
C LYS A 248 25.85 2.53 -19.98
N PRO A 249 24.73 2.02 -20.54
CA PRO A 249 24.48 2.10 -21.98
C PRO A 249 24.35 3.54 -22.49
N MET A 250 23.82 4.48 -21.70
CA MET A 250 23.72 5.89 -22.10
C MET A 250 25.10 6.53 -22.29
N LYS A 251 26.06 6.17 -21.42
CA LYS A 251 27.44 6.62 -21.56
C LYS A 251 28.12 6.01 -22.78
N GLN A 252 27.86 4.73 -23.05
CA GLN A 252 28.36 4.07 -24.26
C GLN A 252 27.75 4.66 -25.54
N LEU A 253 26.48 5.08 -25.49
CA LEU A 253 25.82 5.76 -26.62
C LEU A 253 26.45 7.13 -26.88
N SER A 254 26.69 7.93 -25.83
CA SER A 254 27.34 9.23 -26.00
C SER A 254 28.78 9.09 -26.52
N ASP A 255 29.49 8.04 -26.08
CA ASP A 255 30.83 7.74 -26.56
C ASP A 255 30.80 7.33 -28.05
N LEU A 256 29.78 6.59 -28.49
CA LEU A 256 29.56 6.22 -29.90
C LEU A 256 29.15 7.41 -30.77
N GLU A 257 28.23 8.26 -30.30
CA GLU A 257 27.83 9.50 -30.99
C GLU A 257 29.02 10.42 -31.20
N TRP A 258 29.88 10.58 -30.18
CA TRP A 258 31.10 11.35 -30.30
C TRP A 258 32.07 10.79 -31.35
N ILE A 259 32.24 9.46 -31.43
CA ILE A 259 33.08 8.82 -32.45
C ILE A 259 32.52 9.07 -33.86
N VAL A 260 31.19 9.03 -34.03
CA VAL A 260 30.53 9.27 -35.32
C VAL A 260 30.63 10.74 -35.74
N GLU A 261 30.54 11.69 -34.80
CA GLU A 261 30.67 13.12 -35.09
C GLU A 261 32.11 13.58 -35.36
N THR A 262 33.11 12.81 -34.89
CA THR A 262 34.54 13.16 -35.03
C THR A 262 35.29 12.36 -36.11
N ALA A 263 34.64 11.41 -36.77
CA ALA A 263 35.15 10.64 -37.90
C ALA A 263 34.75 11.25 -39.25
#